data_AF-A0A246G438-F1
#
_entry.id   AF-A0A246G438-F1
#
_cell.length_a   1.000
_cell.length_b   1.000
_cell.length_c   1.000
_cell.angle_alpha   90.00
_cell.angle_beta   90.00
_cell.angle_gamma   90.00
#
_symmetry.space_group_name_H-M   'P 1'
#
loop_
_entity.id
_entity.type
_entity.pdbx_description
1 polymer ?
#
loop_
_entity_poly.entity_id
_entity_poly.type
_entity_poly.pdbx_seq_one_letter_code
_entity_poly.pdbx_strand_id
1 'polypeptide(L)'
;MKKTFVVRTQYDGEDYRSVEEISFYDENGDEKVDLEVTALCLDISTCADQGVDTWTYLKYKIQARLQKAGIAYEDIEFEDRE
;
A
#
# COMPACT_ATOMS: atom_id res chain seq x y z
N MET A 1 16.94 -8.22 5.44
CA MET A 1 16.17 -8.65 4.26
C MET A 1 15.23 -7.54 3.88
N LYS A 2 15.08 -7.27 2.57
CA LYS A 2 14.01 -6.40 2.07
C LYS A 2 12.78 -7.26 1.84
N LYS A 3 11.60 -6.70 2.07
CA LYS A 3 10.32 -7.38 1.89
C LYS A 3 9.58 -6.74 0.74
N THR A 4 8.82 -7.52 -0.01
CA THR A 4 7.78 -6.98 -0.89
C THR A 4 6.54 -6.74 -0.07
N PHE A 5 6.04 -5.52 -0.11
CA PHE A 5 4.80 -5.15 0.57
C PHE A 5 3.62 -5.39 -0.38
N VAL A 6 2.60 -6.07 0.13
CA VAL A 6 1.32 -6.26 -0.55
C VAL A 6 0.33 -5.28 0.07
N VAL A 7 -0.26 -4.42 -0.75
CA VAL A 7 -1.15 -3.35 -0.33
C VAL A 7 -2.58 -3.75 -0.68
N ARG A 8 -3.43 -3.81 0.34
CA ARG A 8 -4.87 -3.89 0.20
C ARG A 8 -5.46 -2.49 0.25
N THR A 9 -6.42 -2.26 -0.63
CA THR A 9 -7.13 -0.99 -0.70
C THR A 9 -8.63 -1.23 -0.56
N GLN A 10 -9.31 -0.30 0.10
CA GLN A 10 -10.76 -0.20 0.04
C GLN A 10 -11.16 0.77 -1.07
N TYR A 11 -12.23 0.44 -1.80
CA TYR A 11 -12.81 1.25 -2.85
C TYR A 11 -14.29 1.44 -2.56
N ASP A 12 -14.78 2.69 -2.62
CA ASP A 12 -16.17 3.01 -2.27
C ASP A 12 -17.17 2.66 -3.38
N GLY A 13 -16.67 2.26 -4.56
CA GLY A 13 -17.50 1.93 -5.73
C GLY A 13 -17.69 3.10 -6.70
N GLU A 14 -17.33 4.33 -6.29
CA GLU A 14 -17.49 5.54 -7.11
C GLU A 14 -16.14 6.10 -7.59
N ASP A 15 -15.44 6.86 -6.75
CA ASP A 15 -14.16 7.48 -7.13
C ASP A 15 -13.09 7.39 -6.04
N TYR A 16 -13.48 7.05 -4.80
CA TYR A 16 -12.59 7.03 -3.65
C TYR A 16 -11.91 5.68 -3.45
N ARG A 17 -10.57 5.69 -3.36
CA ARG A 17 -9.76 4.54 -2.97
C ARG A 17 -8.76 4.92 -1.87
N SER A 18 -8.61 4.07 -0.86
CA SER A 18 -7.61 4.26 0.21
C SER A 18 -6.91 2.97 0.61
N VAL A 19 -5.73 3.11 1.20
CA VAL A 19 -5.01 1.99 1.82
C VAL A 19 -5.83 1.47 3.00
N GLU A 20 -6.06 0.16 3.04
CA GLU A 20 -6.76 -0.53 4.13
C GLU A 20 -5.73 -1.30 5.00
N GLU A 21 -4.85 -2.05 4.36
CA GLU A 21 -3.89 -2.93 5.02
C GLU A 21 -2.62 -3.08 4.19
N ILE A 22 -1.48 -3.23 4.86
CA ILE A 22 -0.22 -3.60 4.21
C ILE A 22 0.35 -4.84 4.89
N SER A 23 0.66 -5.85 4.09
CA SER A 23 1.20 -7.13 4.53
C SER A 23 2.49 -7.48 3.76
N PHE A 24 3.15 -8.57 4.16
CA PHE A 24 4.27 -9.16 3.46
C PHE A 24 4.25 -10.68 3.65
N TYR A 25 4.90 -11.42 2.75
CA TYR A 25 5.14 -12.85 2.94
C TYR A 25 6.43 -13.08 3.72
N ASP A 26 6.37 -13.88 4.79
CA ASP A 26 7.55 -14.31 5.53
C ASP A 26 8.32 -15.43 4.80
N GLU A 27 9.42 -15.90 5.40
CA GLU A 27 10.31 -16.92 4.80
C GLU A 27 9.62 -18.26 4.54
N ASN A 28 8.50 -18.55 5.22
CA ASN A 28 7.68 -19.73 5.03
C ASN A 28 6.59 -19.55 3.97
N GLY A 29 6.48 -18.34 3.38
CA GLY A 29 5.40 -17.99 2.45
C GLY A 29 4.07 -17.68 3.14
N ASP A 30 4.06 -17.54 4.48
CA ASP A 30 2.88 -17.10 5.21
C ASP A 30 2.72 -15.58 5.11
N GLU A 31 1.51 -15.13 4.80
CA GLU A 31 1.20 -13.71 4.79
C GLU A 31 1.11 -13.17 6.23
N LYS A 32 1.82 -12.07 6.49
CA LYS A 32 1.83 -11.36 7.76
C LYS A 32 1.48 -9.90 7.54
N VAL A 33 0.48 -9.42 8.27
CA VAL A 33 0.12 -8.00 8.31
C VAL A 33 1.22 -7.21 9.02
N ASP A 34 1.69 -6.15 8.38
CA ASP A 34 2.65 -5.22 8.97
C ASP A 34 1.88 -4.04 9.58
N LEU A 35 1.58 -4.14 10.88
CA LEU A 35 0.76 -3.14 11.58
C LEU A 35 1.43 -1.75 11.63
N GLU A 36 2.76 -1.69 11.68
CA GLU A 36 3.50 -0.42 11.69
C GLU A 36 3.36 0.29 10.34
N VAL A 37 3.62 -0.45 9.25
CA VAL A 37 3.53 0.10 7.89
C VAL A 37 2.08 0.40 7.51
N THR A 38 1.13 -0.43 7.95
CA THR A 38 -0.30 -0.18 7.77
C THR A 38 -0.71 1.13 8.43
N ALA A 39 -0.39 1.31 9.72
CA ALA A 39 -0.73 2.53 10.44
C ALA A 39 -0.07 3.79 9.84
N LEU A 40 1.14 3.65 9.29
CA LEU A 40 1.87 4.74 8.63
C LEU A 40 1.19 5.21 7.32
N CYS A 41 0.48 4.31 6.65
CA CYS A 41 -0.10 4.50 5.32
C CYS A 41 -1.63 4.60 5.31
N LEU A 42 -2.30 4.38 6.44
CA LEU A 42 -3.76 4.33 6.55
C LEU A 42 -4.47 5.63 6.10
N ASP A 43 -3.80 6.78 6.20
CA ASP A 43 -4.35 8.07 5.74
C ASP A 43 -4.18 8.32 4.23
N ILE A 44 -3.52 7.40 3.50
CA ILE A 44 -3.31 7.55 2.07
C ILE A 44 -4.58 7.17 1.32
N SER A 45 -5.15 8.17 0.66
CA SER A 45 -6.30 8.02 -0.21
C SER A 45 -6.16 8.84 -1.49
N THR A 46 -7.01 8.52 -2.46
CA THR A 46 -7.13 9.24 -3.72
C THR A 46 -8.56 9.17 -4.25
N CYS A 47 -8.93 10.19 -5.02
CA CYS A 47 -10.14 10.21 -5.84
C CYS A 47 -9.73 10.07 -7.31
N ALA A 48 -10.49 9.29 -8.09
CA ALA A 48 -10.19 8.97 -9.50
C ALA A 48 -10.05 10.23 -10.40
N ASP A 49 -10.62 11.37 -9.99
CA ASP A 49 -10.56 12.66 -10.70
C ASP A 49 -9.17 13.35 -10.73
N GLN A 50 -8.14 12.76 -10.12
CA GLN A 50 -6.80 13.38 -10.05
C GLN A 50 -6.04 13.40 -11.39
N GLY A 51 -6.60 12.82 -12.47
CA GLY A 51 -5.97 12.79 -13.81
C GLY A 51 -4.68 11.96 -13.90
N VAL A 52 -4.36 11.22 -12.83
CA VAL A 52 -3.22 10.31 -12.69
C VAL A 52 -3.77 8.93 -12.36
N ASP A 53 -3.12 7.88 -12.88
CA ASP A 53 -3.42 6.50 -12.52
C ASP A 53 -3.43 6.31 -10.99
N THR A 54 -4.57 5.89 -10.46
CA THR A 54 -4.85 5.67 -9.03
C THR A 54 -3.75 4.85 -8.36
N TRP A 55 -3.32 3.76 -9.00
CA TRP A 55 -2.33 2.84 -8.45
C TRP A 55 -0.94 3.45 -8.38
N THR A 56 -0.53 4.16 -9.44
CA THR A 56 0.73 4.91 -9.49
C THR A 56 0.77 5.98 -8.41
N TYR A 57 -0.33 6.72 -8.21
CA TYR A 57 -0.43 7.72 -7.15
C TYR A 57 -0.31 7.08 -5.75
N LEU A 58 -1.08 6.02 -5.47
CA LEU A 58 -1.01 5.31 -4.20
C LEU A 58 0.41 4.76 -3.95
N LYS A 59 1.03 4.12 -4.95
CA LYS A 59 2.40 3.59 -4.84
C LYS A 59 3.36 4.72 -4.47
N TYR A 60 3.33 5.83 -5.21
CA TYR A 60 4.18 6.99 -4.93
C TYR A 60 4.04 7.51 -3.49
N LYS A 61 2.79 7.63 -3.00
CA LYS A 61 2.53 8.12 -1.63
C LYS A 61 3.04 7.15 -0.57
N ILE A 62 2.86 5.85 -0.76
CA ILE A 62 3.37 4.80 0.15
C ILE A 62 4.90 4.82 0.17
N GLN A 63 5.55 4.87 -1.00
CA GLN A 63 7.00 4.96 -1.11
C GLN A 63 7.56 6.17 -0.35
N ALA A 64 6.93 7.33 -0.48
CA ALA A 64 7.33 8.53 0.24
C ALA A 64 7.22 8.39 1.76
N ARG A 65 6.19 7.70 2.27
CA ARG A 65 6.03 7.42 3.71
C ARG A 65 7.10 6.45 4.20
N LEU A 66 7.31 5.33 3.51
CA LEU A 66 8.34 4.35 3.86
C LEU A 66 9.73 4.97 3.88
N GLN A 67 10.06 5.79 2.86
CA GLN A 67 11.34 6.51 2.80
C GLN A 67 11.50 7.48 3.97
N LYS A 68 10.45 8.25 4.32
CA LYS A 68 10.49 9.18 5.45
C LYS A 68 10.65 8.47 6.79
N ALA A 69 10.09 7.27 6.93
CA ALA A 69 10.22 6.43 8.12
C ALA A 69 11.53 5.62 8.17
N GLY A 70 12.31 5.60 7.08
CA GLY A 70 13.53 4.79 6.99
C GLY A 70 13.28 3.30 6.83
N ILE A 71 12.09 2.90 6.39
CA ILE A 71 11.69 1.51 6.19
C ILE A 71 12.17 1.03 4.81
N ALA A 72 13.03 0.02 4.81
CA ALA A 72 13.55 -0.58 3.58
C ALA A 72 12.61 -1.67 3.05
N TYR A 73 12.34 -1.65 1.75
CA TYR A 73 11.50 -2.62 1.04
C TYR A 73 12.11 -2.98 -0.32
N GLU A 74 11.60 -4.06 -0.92
CA GLU A 74 12.03 -4.54 -2.24
C GLU A 74 11.10 -3.99 -3.33
N ASP A 75 9.81 -4.29 -3.24
CA ASP A 75 8.76 -3.73 -4.10
C ASP A 75 7.46 -3.49 -3.31
N ILE A 76 6.47 -2.88 -3.98
CA ILE A 76 5.12 -2.64 -3.48
C ILE A 76 4.16 -3.11 -4.57
N GLU A 77 3.40 -4.14 -4.23
CA GLU A 77 2.37 -4.74 -5.08
C GLU A 77 0.99 -4.41 -4.51
N PHE A 78 -0.03 -4.38 -5.37
CA PHE A 78 -1.42 -4.20 -4.93
C PHE A 78 -2.16 -5.52 -5.10
N GLU A 79 -2.84 -5.95 -4.04
CA GLU A 79 -3.77 -7.07 -4.12
C GLU A 79 -5.08 -6.55 -4.73
N ASP A 80 -5.32 -6.90 -5.99
CA ASP A 80 -6.57 -6.58 -6.66
C ASP A 80 -7.66 -7.57 -6.23
N ARG A 81 -8.71 -7.05 -5.59
CA ARG A 81 -9.96 -7.76 -5.33
C ARG A 81 -11.08 -6.98 -5.99
N GLU A 82 -11.14 -7.00 -7.31
CA GLU A 82 -12.34 -6.59 -8.06
C GLU A 82 -13.39 -7.71 -8.14
#